data_AF-A0A4Z2C6J3-F1
#
_entry.id   AF-A0A4Z2C6J3-F1
#
_cell.length_a   1.000
_cell.length_b   1.000
_cell.length_c   1.000
_cell.angle_alpha   90.00
_cell.angle_beta   90.00
_cell.angle_gamma   90.00
#
_symmetry.space_group_name_H-M   'P 1'
#
loop_
_entity.id
_entity.type
_entity.pdbx_description
1 polymer ?
#
loop_
_entity_poly.entity_id
_entity_poly.type
_entity_poly.pdbx_seq_one_letter_code
_entity_poly.pdbx_strand_id
1 'polypeptide(L)'
;MKNVSVLTGKSTFPGLGFQKGKLDPSVVERQQGIKPSTGKRPRGQTSRALPGRTHIDVQTGNTHLPRGASHSPQTTAICLVLEPYLYEMSDVIETSDSDCQTDPFLDIPSAPLFRYARIGNDVGTVIEEGELFDFDREVAPMLSNLVGKVVEQSLMEVMEEEEVACLKAQQRAFEELRNFELAEMKRLEEQERRRRQEKEHRMAQQSDLLRREREVAEKLAKQADTLQYISDLLKRASAPKRPPERDVESNFMPWLTSETDNYLDKRNAARELLDSIILDMAQKSRERLKDLETQTSESE
;
A
#
# COMPACT_ATOMS: atom_id res chain seq x y z
N MET A 1 20.46 -42.73 19.55
CA MET A 1 19.62 -41.55 19.82
C MET A 1 19.63 -40.65 18.58
N LYS A 2 18.42 -40.41 18.06
CA LYS A 2 17.94 -39.35 17.14
C LYS A 2 18.96 -38.48 16.36
N ASN A 3 18.87 -38.59 15.03
CA ASN A 3 18.71 -37.54 14.00
C ASN A 3 19.44 -36.20 14.15
N VAL A 4 20.17 -35.82 13.09
CA VAL A 4 19.83 -34.76 12.10
C VAL A 4 21.14 -34.35 11.43
N SER A 5 21.38 -34.81 10.21
CA SER A 5 22.46 -34.33 9.34
C SER A 5 21.81 -33.59 8.17
N VAL A 6 21.91 -32.26 8.20
CA VAL A 6 21.40 -31.35 7.17
C VAL A 6 22.31 -31.45 5.95
N LEU A 7 21.78 -31.99 4.84
CA LEU A 7 22.42 -32.05 3.55
C LEU A 7 22.29 -30.68 2.85
N THR A 8 23.40 -29.95 2.72
CA THR A 8 23.50 -28.75 1.88
C THR A 8 23.85 -29.15 0.45
N GLY A 9 22.82 -29.38 -0.36
CA GLY A 9 22.96 -29.60 -1.80
C GLY A 9 23.27 -28.30 -2.55
N LYS A 10 24.49 -28.16 -3.06
CA LYS A 10 24.85 -27.19 -4.09
C LYS A 10 24.33 -27.71 -5.45
N SER A 11 23.30 -27.09 -6.00
CA SER A 11 22.89 -27.29 -7.39
C SER A 11 23.43 -26.15 -8.25
N THR A 12 24.43 -26.49 -9.04
CA THR A 12 24.96 -25.71 -10.16
C THR A 12 23.94 -25.71 -11.29
N PHE A 13 23.39 -24.55 -11.66
CA PHE A 13 22.62 -24.39 -12.89
C PHE A 13 23.54 -23.90 -14.01
N PRO A 14 23.50 -24.50 -15.22
CA PRO A 14 24.29 -24.06 -16.35
C PRO A 14 23.68 -22.80 -17.00
N GLY A 15 24.54 -21.86 -17.37
CA GLY A 15 24.17 -20.61 -18.03
C GLY A 15 23.59 -20.86 -19.43
N LEU A 16 22.35 -20.41 -19.63
CA LEU A 16 21.76 -20.20 -20.95
C LEU A 16 22.06 -18.77 -21.39
N GLY A 17 22.88 -18.66 -22.43
CA GLY A 17 23.27 -17.40 -23.04
C GLY A 17 22.09 -16.66 -23.64
N PHE A 18 21.93 -15.40 -23.22
CA PHE A 18 21.06 -14.42 -23.88
C PHE A 18 21.67 -14.04 -25.23
N GLN A 19 21.16 -14.62 -26.33
CA GLN A 19 21.38 -14.07 -27.66
C GLN A 19 20.44 -12.88 -27.87
N LYS A 20 21.01 -11.70 -28.15
CA LYS A 20 20.29 -10.50 -28.60
C LYS A 20 19.68 -10.78 -29.98
N GLY A 21 18.40 -11.16 -30.01
CA GLY A 21 17.57 -11.07 -31.20
C GLY A 21 17.20 -9.61 -31.46
N LYS A 22 17.55 -9.11 -32.66
CA LYS A 22 17.13 -7.81 -33.19
C LYS A 22 15.61 -7.85 -33.41
N LEU A 23 14.89 -6.86 -32.89
CA LEU A 23 13.48 -6.62 -33.22
C LEU A 23 13.42 -5.64 -34.40
N ASP A 24 12.65 -6.00 -35.43
CA ASP A 24 12.48 -5.23 -36.66
C ASP A 24 11.72 -3.91 -36.41
N PRO A 25 12.13 -2.79 -37.04
CA PRO A 25 11.50 -1.49 -36.84
C PRO A 25 10.41 -1.24 -37.91
N SER A 26 9.19 -1.72 -37.68
CA SER A 26 8.06 -1.33 -38.53
C SER A 26 6.69 -1.38 -37.83
N VAL A 27 6.57 -0.77 -36.65
CA VAL A 27 5.26 -0.40 -36.06
C VAL A 27 5.38 0.95 -35.33
N VAL A 28 5.89 1.96 -36.03
CA VAL A 28 5.88 3.36 -35.55
C VAL A 28 5.45 4.26 -36.70
N GLU A 29 4.25 4.06 -37.23
CA GLU A 29 3.59 5.09 -38.04
C GLU A 29 2.09 4.80 -38.19
N ARG A 30 1.32 5.22 -37.19
CA ARG A 30 -0.12 5.53 -37.37
C ARG A 30 -0.68 6.30 -36.16
N GLN A 31 -0.05 7.43 -35.83
CA GLN A 31 -0.71 8.47 -35.03
C GLN A 31 -0.27 9.84 -35.56
N GLN A 32 -1.00 10.35 -36.55
CA GLN A 32 -1.00 11.77 -36.86
C GLN A 32 -2.44 12.19 -37.16
N GLY A 33 -2.96 13.16 -36.40
CA GLY A 33 -4.06 14.01 -36.86
C GLY A 33 -5.29 14.11 -35.96
N ILE A 34 -5.17 14.52 -34.69
CA ILE A 34 -6.27 15.20 -34.00
C ILE A 34 -5.76 16.56 -33.50
N LYS A 35 -6.15 17.63 -34.17
CA LYS A 35 -5.86 19.01 -33.77
C LYS A 35 -6.80 19.43 -32.63
N PRO A 36 -6.35 20.21 -31.63
CA PRO A 36 -7.21 20.69 -30.56
C PRO A 36 -8.12 21.84 -31.05
N SER A 37 -9.43 21.69 -30.86
CA SER A 37 -10.45 22.72 -31.08
C SER A 37 -10.49 23.67 -29.88
N THR A 38 -10.28 24.97 -30.15
CA THR A 38 -10.46 26.06 -29.18
C THR A 38 -11.93 26.46 -29.11
N GLY A 39 -12.65 25.99 -28.08
CA GLY A 39 -14.05 26.36 -27.81
C GLY A 39 -14.21 27.07 -26.47
N LYS A 40 -14.75 28.29 -26.50
CA LYS A 40 -15.03 29.15 -25.34
C LYS A 40 -16.04 28.50 -24.37
N ARG A 41 -15.76 28.58 -23.07
CA ARG A 41 -16.69 28.21 -21.99
C ARG A 41 -17.84 29.23 -21.88
N PRO A 42 -19.11 28.81 -21.81
CA PRO A 42 -20.17 29.66 -21.27
C PRO A 42 -20.28 29.53 -19.74
N ARG A 43 -20.58 30.68 -19.12
CA ARG A 43 -20.84 30.87 -17.69
C ARG A 43 -22.14 30.20 -17.25
N GLY A 44 -22.16 29.82 -15.98
CA GLY A 44 -23.23 29.05 -15.35
C GLY A 44 -24.59 29.74 -15.32
N GLN A 45 -25.61 28.89 -15.32
CA GLN A 45 -26.94 29.19 -14.85
C GLN A 45 -27.27 28.23 -13.70
N THR A 46 -27.78 28.84 -12.64
CA THR A 46 -28.22 28.27 -11.38
C THR A 46 -29.38 27.31 -11.59
N SER A 47 -29.22 26.04 -11.19
CA SER A 47 -30.34 25.10 -11.05
C SER A 47 -30.77 24.99 -9.60
N ARG A 48 -31.97 25.51 -9.37
CA ARG A 48 -32.87 25.43 -8.23
C ARG A 48 -32.90 24.03 -7.57
N ALA A 49 -32.84 24.01 -6.24
CA ALA A 49 -33.02 22.83 -5.41
C ALA A 49 -34.50 22.37 -5.39
N LEU A 50 -34.72 21.06 -5.48
CA LEU A 50 -35.92 20.39 -5.00
C LEU A 50 -35.51 19.13 -4.20
N PRO A 51 -36.11 18.91 -3.01
CA PRO A 51 -35.77 17.78 -2.15
C PRO A 51 -36.66 16.57 -2.48
N GLY A 52 -36.12 15.37 -2.32
CA GLY A 52 -36.91 14.16 -2.46
C GLY A 52 -36.06 12.91 -2.65
N ARG A 53 -35.35 12.50 -1.59
CA ARG A 53 -34.85 11.14 -1.46
C ARG A 53 -36.05 10.25 -1.15
N THR A 54 -36.42 9.37 -2.06
CA THR A 54 -37.13 8.14 -1.70
C THR A 54 -36.27 6.95 -2.10
N HIS A 55 -36.14 6.06 -1.13
CA HIS A 55 -35.53 4.74 -1.21
C HIS A 55 -36.22 3.93 -2.31
N ILE A 56 -35.47 3.39 -3.26
CA ILE A 56 -36.00 2.41 -4.21
C ILE A 56 -35.79 1.05 -3.57
N ASP A 57 -36.82 0.55 -2.90
CA ASP A 57 -36.93 -0.85 -2.56
C ASP A 57 -37.14 -1.65 -3.86
N VAL A 58 -36.17 -2.49 -4.20
CA VAL A 58 -36.32 -3.50 -5.26
C VAL A 58 -37.24 -4.59 -4.69
N GLN A 59 -38.54 -4.36 -4.77
CA GLN A 59 -39.54 -5.39 -4.56
C GLN A 59 -39.64 -6.23 -5.82
N THR A 60 -39.20 -7.48 -5.71
CA THR A 60 -39.43 -8.56 -6.67
C THR A 60 -40.93 -8.86 -6.71
N GLY A 61 -41.66 -8.15 -7.57
CA GLY A 61 -43.06 -8.36 -7.86
C GLY A 61 -43.25 -9.04 -9.21
N ASN A 62 -43.66 -10.30 -9.17
CA ASN A 62 -44.09 -11.07 -10.32
C ASN A 62 -45.34 -10.43 -10.97
N THR A 63 -45.25 -10.08 -12.25
CA THR A 63 -46.42 -9.96 -13.15
C THR A 63 -46.26 -10.90 -14.33
N HIS A 64 -47.28 -11.75 -14.45
CA HIS A 64 -47.53 -12.80 -15.41
C HIS A 64 -47.85 -12.21 -16.78
N LEU A 65 -47.21 -12.75 -17.82
CA LEU A 65 -47.74 -12.77 -19.19
C LEU A 65 -47.90 -14.25 -19.57
N PRO A 66 -49.05 -14.68 -20.09
CA PRO A 66 -49.21 -16.07 -20.48
C PRO A 66 -48.57 -16.27 -21.86
N ARG A 67 -47.62 -17.19 -21.96
CA ARG A 67 -47.13 -17.66 -23.25
C ARG A 67 -47.18 -19.16 -23.31
N GLY A 68 -48.00 -19.63 -24.25
CA GLY A 68 -47.75 -20.74 -25.15
C GLY A 68 -47.17 -22.02 -24.56
N ALA A 69 -48.05 -23.02 -24.50
CA ALA A 69 -47.77 -24.44 -24.52
C ALA A 69 -46.42 -24.84 -25.15
N SER A 70 -45.64 -25.61 -24.40
CA SER A 70 -44.82 -26.69 -24.94
C SER A 70 -45.06 -27.93 -24.08
N HIS A 71 -45.56 -28.97 -24.74
CA HIS A 71 -45.69 -30.30 -24.18
C HIS A 71 -44.31 -30.97 -24.18
N SER A 72 -43.91 -31.55 -23.06
CA SER A 72 -43.04 -32.72 -23.03
C SER A 72 -43.75 -33.79 -22.18
N PRO A 73 -43.80 -35.06 -22.61
CA PRO A 73 -44.45 -36.10 -21.83
C PRO A 73 -43.43 -36.65 -20.82
N GLN A 74 -43.61 -36.33 -19.54
CA GLN A 74 -43.01 -37.14 -18.48
C GLN A 74 -44.02 -38.21 -18.10
N THR A 75 -43.69 -39.45 -18.45
CA THR A 75 -44.38 -40.66 -18.00
C THR A 75 -44.27 -40.75 -16.48
N THR A 76 -45.28 -40.25 -15.78
CA THR A 76 -45.54 -40.60 -14.39
C THR A 76 -46.51 -41.78 -14.37
N ALA A 77 -46.03 -42.93 -13.89
CA ALA A 77 -46.88 -44.06 -13.58
C ALA A 77 -47.92 -43.64 -12.50
N ILE A 78 -49.18 -43.62 -12.89
CA ILE A 78 -50.30 -43.37 -11.98
C ILE A 78 -50.63 -44.70 -11.30
N CYS A 79 -50.36 -44.79 -9.99
CA CYS A 79 -50.87 -45.88 -9.15
C CYS A 79 -52.32 -45.56 -8.78
N LEU A 80 -53.28 -46.13 -9.51
CA LEU A 80 -54.68 -46.13 -9.12
C LEU A 80 -54.87 -47.15 -7.99
N VAL A 81 -54.87 -46.69 -6.74
CA VAL A 81 -55.42 -47.47 -5.63
C VAL A 81 -56.93 -47.35 -5.73
N LEU A 82 -57.58 -48.35 -6.32
CA LEU A 82 -59.02 -48.40 -6.51
C LEU A 82 -59.66 -49.39 -5.53
N GLU A 83 -59.66 -49.10 -4.23
CA GLU A 83 -60.32 -49.96 -3.23
C GLU A 83 -60.63 -49.16 -1.95
N PRO A 84 -61.81 -48.50 -1.88
CA PRO A 84 -62.63 -48.75 -0.69
C PRO A 84 -64.16 -48.75 -0.92
N TYR A 85 -64.65 -48.69 -2.16
CA TYR A 85 -66.10 -48.59 -2.43
C TYR A 85 -66.62 -49.64 -3.41
N LEU A 86 -66.42 -50.92 -3.10
CA LEU A 86 -67.22 -51.98 -3.70
C LEU A 86 -68.45 -52.23 -2.81
N TYR A 87 -69.65 -52.04 -3.35
CA TYR A 87 -70.91 -52.42 -2.71
C TYR A 87 -71.43 -53.67 -3.45
N GLU A 88 -71.37 -54.84 -2.82
CA GLU A 88 -72.00 -56.05 -3.36
C GLU A 88 -73.53 -55.96 -3.17
N MET A 89 -74.26 -55.88 -4.28
CA MET A 89 -75.71 -56.06 -4.26
C MET A 89 -76.02 -57.55 -4.39
N SER A 90 -76.27 -58.22 -3.26
CA SER A 90 -76.78 -59.59 -3.24
C SER A 90 -78.30 -59.56 -3.35
N ASP A 91 -78.83 -59.63 -4.57
CA ASP A 91 -80.26 -59.73 -4.83
C ASP A 91 -80.70 -61.19 -4.61
N VAL A 92 -81.14 -61.50 -3.39
CA VAL A 92 -81.71 -62.81 -3.06
C VAL A 92 -83.17 -62.79 -3.48
N ILE A 93 -83.47 -63.42 -4.62
CA ILE A 93 -84.85 -63.59 -5.09
C ILE A 93 -85.54 -64.58 -4.14
N GLU A 94 -86.59 -64.14 -3.43
CA GLU A 94 -87.44 -65.05 -2.65
C GLU A 94 -88.16 -66.02 -3.59
N THR A 95 -87.77 -67.29 -3.56
CA THR A 95 -88.47 -68.36 -4.29
C THR A 95 -89.56 -68.94 -3.41
N SER A 96 -90.82 -68.79 -3.84
CA SER A 96 -91.94 -69.52 -3.24
C SER A 96 -92.07 -70.88 -3.91
N ASP A 97 -91.87 -71.96 -3.16
CA ASP A 97 -92.09 -73.31 -3.67
C ASP A 97 -93.60 -73.61 -3.73
N SER A 98 -94.09 -73.91 -4.93
CA SER A 98 -95.46 -74.39 -5.17
C SER A 98 -95.40 -75.81 -5.70
N ASP A 99 -95.87 -76.76 -4.89
CA ASP A 99 -95.92 -78.16 -5.28
C ASP A 99 -97.08 -78.39 -6.26
N CYS A 100 -96.76 -78.73 -7.51
CA CYS A 100 -97.73 -79.23 -8.47
C CYS A 100 -97.72 -80.77 -8.45
N GLN A 101 -98.87 -81.38 -8.15
CA GLN A 101 -99.05 -82.82 -8.28
C GLN A 101 -98.88 -83.21 -9.75
N THR A 102 -97.70 -83.72 -10.10
CA THR A 102 -97.34 -84.13 -11.46
C THR A 102 -97.26 -85.66 -11.46
N ASP A 103 -97.95 -86.28 -12.42
CA ASP A 103 -97.98 -87.75 -12.63
C ASP A 103 -96.55 -88.29 -12.81
N PRO A 104 -96.18 -89.45 -12.23
CA PRO A 104 -94.87 -90.07 -12.44
C PRO A 104 -94.47 -90.12 -13.93
N PHE A 105 -93.29 -89.60 -14.23
CA PHE A 105 -92.66 -89.65 -15.55
C PHE A 105 -92.56 -91.10 -16.04
N LEU A 106 -93.17 -91.39 -17.19
CA LEU A 106 -92.90 -92.62 -17.95
C LEU A 106 -91.55 -92.48 -18.66
N ASP A 107 -90.74 -93.55 -18.66
CA ASP A 107 -89.41 -93.57 -19.27
C ASP A 107 -89.48 -93.32 -20.78
N ILE A 108 -89.11 -92.11 -21.20
CA ILE A 108 -88.89 -91.75 -22.61
C ILE A 108 -87.43 -92.11 -22.94
N PRO A 109 -87.14 -92.89 -24.00
CA PRO A 109 -85.76 -93.17 -24.37
C PRO A 109 -85.02 -91.86 -24.73
N SER A 110 -83.75 -91.77 -24.34
CA SER A 110 -82.90 -90.59 -24.59
C SER A 110 -82.96 -90.18 -26.07
N ALA A 111 -83.30 -88.92 -26.31
CA ALA A 111 -83.36 -88.36 -27.66
C ALA A 111 -81.98 -88.47 -28.34
N PRO A 112 -81.91 -88.88 -29.62
CA PRO A 112 -80.63 -89.03 -30.31
C PRO A 112 -79.88 -87.69 -30.38
N LEU A 113 -78.58 -87.72 -30.06
CA LEU A 113 -77.68 -86.56 -30.13
C LEU A 113 -77.53 -86.10 -31.59
N PHE A 114 -78.18 -85.00 -31.94
CA PHE A 114 -78.02 -84.37 -33.24
C PHE A 114 -76.69 -83.60 -33.30
N ARG A 115 -75.76 -84.06 -34.14
CA ARG A 115 -74.51 -83.35 -34.47
C ARG A 115 -74.56 -82.88 -35.92
N TYR A 116 -74.43 -81.57 -36.13
CA TYR A 116 -74.29 -80.99 -37.46
C TYR A 116 -72.99 -81.48 -38.11
N ALA A 117 -73.04 -81.84 -39.40
CA ALA A 117 -71.84 -82.00 -40.20
C ALA A 117 -71.21 -80.62 -40.43
N ARG A 118 -69.92 -80.44 -40.15
CA ARG A 118 -69.21 -79.24 -40.59
C ARG A 118 -69.15 -79.29 -42.11
N ILE A 119 -69.82 -78.36 -42.78
CA ILE A 119 -69.77 -78.19 -44.24
C ILE A 119 -68.95 -76.93 -44.51
N GLY A 120 -67.69 -77.12 -44.92
CA GLY A 120 -66.75 -76.06 -45.22
C GLY A 120 -65.33 -76.63 -45.36
N ASN A 121 -64.52 -76.06 -46.25
CA ASN A 121 -63.10 -76.38 -46.33
C ASN A 121 -62.33 -75.36 -45.48
N ASP A 122 -61.67 -75.82 -44.42
CA ASP A 122 -60.81 -74.97 -43.60
C ASP A 122 -59.51 -74.66 -44.37
N VAL A 123 -59.22 -73.37 -44.61
CA VAL A 123 -57.98 -72.89 -45.24
C VAL A 123 -57.26 -71.97 -44.27
N GLY A 124 -56.00 -72.30 -43.95
CA GLY A 124 -55.13 -71.42 -43.18
C GLY A 124 -54.47 -70.40 -44.09
N THR A 125 -54.68 -69.12 -43.83
CA THR A 125 -53.93 -68.02 -44.47
C THR A 125 -52.90 -67.49 -43.50
N VAL A 126 -51.62 -67.55 -43.88
CA VAL A 126 -50.48 -66.97 -43.17
C VAL A 126 -49.87 -65.90 -44.06
N ILE A 127 -49.51 -64.77 -43.48
CA ILE A 127 -48.80 -63.68 -44.16
C ILE A 127 -47.30 -63.95 -44.00
N GLU A 128 -46.57 -63.99 -45.11
CA GLU A 128 -45.13 -64.25 -45.11
C GLU A 128 -44.33 -63.01 -44.69
N GLU A 129 -43.11 -63.22 -44.18
CA GLU A 129 -42.25 -62.11 -43.77
C GLU A 129 -41.94 -61.19 -44.96
N GLY A 130 -42.34 -59.91 -44.84
CA GLY A 130 -42.12 -58.87 -45.86
C GLY A 130 -43.29 -58.64 -46.82
N GLU A 131 -44.35 -59.46 -46.79
CA GLU A 131 -45.52 -59.29 -47.67
C GLU A 131 -46.31 -57.99 -47.39
N LEU A 132 -46.22 -57.47 -46.17
CA LEU A 132 -46.91 -56.26 -45.71
C LEU A 132 -45.99 -55.04 -45.52
N PHE A 133 -44.72 -55.14 -45.90
CA PHE A 133 -43.73 -54.09 -45.67
C PHE A 133 -43.87 -52.97 -46.71
N ASP A 134 -44.11 -51.74 -46.23
CA ASP A 134 -44.11 -50.52 -47.02
C ASP A 134 -42.93 -49.63 -46.62
N PHE A 135 -41.93 -49.54 -47.50
CA PHE A 135 -40.70 -48.82 -47.25
C PHE A 135 -40.94 -47.33 -46.94
N ASP A 136 -41.83 -46.68 -47.68
CA ASP A 136 -42.06 -45.24 -47.55
C ASP A 136 -42.69 -44.91 -46.19
N ARG A 137 -43.55 -45.81 -45.69
CA ARG A 137 -44.19 -45.69 -44.38
C ARG A 137 -43.20 -45.94 -43.24
N GLU A 138 -42.37 -46.96 -43.34
CA GLU A 138 -41.45 -47.37 -42.27
C GLU A 138 -40.21 -46.48 -42.16
N VAL A 139 -39.75 -45.88 -43.26
CA VAL A 139 -38.59 -44.97 -43.27
C VAL A 139 -38.94 -43.55 -42.82
N ALA A 140 -40.19 -43.12 -42.99
CA ALA A 140 -40.65 -41.78 -42.57
C ALA A 140 -40.26 -41.39 -41.13
N PRO A 141 -40.48 -42.21 -40.07
CA PRO A 141 -40.06 -41.87 -38.72
C PRO A 141 -38.54 -41.82 -38.56
N MET A 142 -37.81 -42.65 -39.31
CA MET A 142 -36.34 -42.70 -39.25
C MET A 142 -35.73 -41.42 -39.85
N LEU A 143 -36.22 -41.00 -41.02
CA LEU A 143 -35.81 -39.74 -41.66
C LEU A 143 -36.22 -38.52 -40.83
N SER A 144 -37.43 -38.49 -40.29
CA SER A 144 -37.90 -37.39 -39.44
C SER A 144 -36.98 -37.20 -38.23
N ASN A 145 -36.61 -38.29 -37.56
CA ASN A 145 -35.68 -38.24 -36.43
C ASN A 145 -34.26 -37.82 -36.86
N LEU A 146 -33.77 -38.32 -38.00
CA LEU A 146 -32.44 -37.96 -38.48
C LEU A 146 -32.35 -36.48 -38.84
N VAL A 147 -33.32 -35.98 -39.61
CA VAL A 147 -33.38 -34.56 -39.99
C VAL A 147 -33.57 -33.68 -38.77
N GLY A 148 -34.45 -34.08 -37.84
CA GLY A 148 -34.67 -33.36 -36.58
C GLY A 148 -33.38 -33.22 -35.77
N LYS A 149 -32.64 -34.33 -35.58
CA LYS A 149 -31.37 -34.32 -34.86
C LYS A 149 -30.29 -33.49 -35.54
N VAL A 150 -30.17 -33.58 -36.87
CA VAL A 150 -29.16 -32.81 -37.61
C VAL A 150 -29.45 -31.32 -37.51
N VAL A 151 -30.71 -30.91 -37.66
CA VAL A 151 -31.10 -29.50 -37.54
C VAL A 151 -30.90 -29.00 -36.11
N GLU A 152 -31.35 -29.75 -35.10
CA GLU A 152 -31.17 -29.40 -33.69
C GLU A 152 -29.70 -29.26 -33.31
N GLN A 153 -28.87 -30.24 -33.70
CA GLN A 153 -27.44 -30.19 -33.45
C GLN A 153 -26.78 -29.00 -34.17
N SER A 154 -27.08 -28.79 -35.46
CA SER A 154 -26.50 -27.67 -36.22
C SER A 154 -26.87 -26.31 -35.63
N LEU A 155 -28.08 -26.16 -35.10
CA LEU A 155 -28.51 -24.93 -34.45
C LEU A 155 -27.75 -24.69 -33.15
N MET A 156 -27.58 -25.73 -32.33
CA MET A 156 -26.82 -25.63 -31.07
C MET A 156 -25.35 -25.27 -31.33
N GLU A 157 -24.72 -25.90 -32.32
CA GLU A 157 -23.33 -25.63 -32.70
C GLU A 157 -23.14 -24.16 -33.15
N VAL A 158 -24.02 -23.65 -34.01
CA VAL A 158 -23.95 -22.25 -34.47
C VAL A 158 -24.15 -21.27 -33.30
N MET A 159 -25.08 -21.55 -32.39
CA MET A 159 -25.29 -20.71 -31.21
C MET A 159 -24.07 -20.69 -30.28
N GLU A 160 -23.45 -21.86 -30.06
CA GLU A 160 -22.23 -21.96 -29.24
C GLU A 160 -21.06 -21.21 -29.89
N GLU A 161 -20.88 -21.35 -31.21
CA GLU A 161 -19.83 -20.64 -31.95
C GLU A 161 -19.98 -19.12 -31.85
N GLU A 162 -21.21 -18.60 -31.98
CA GLU A 162 -21.50 -17.17 -31.84
C GLU A 162 -21.25 -16.68 -30.41
N GLU A 163 -21.64 -17.44 -29.39
CA GLU A 163 -21.38 -17.10 -27.99
C GLU A 163 -19.86 -17.05 -27.72
N VAL A 164 -19.12 -18.08 -28.15
CA VAL A 164 -17.67 -18.15 -27.99
C VAL A 164 -16.99 -17.00 -28.74
N ALA A 165 -17.47 -16.63 -29.92
CA ALA A 165 -16.95 -15.48 -30.67
C ALA A 165 -17.19 -14.16 -29.93
N CYS A 166 -18.38 -13.97 -29.37
CA CYS A 166 -18.75 -12.79 -28.59
C CYS A 166 -17.87 -12.65 -27.34
N LEU A 167 -17.71 -13.72 -26.55
CA LEU A 167 -16.88 -13.75 -25.36
C LEU A 167 -15.41 -13.45 -25.69
N LYS A 168 -14.88 -14.04 -26.76
CA LYS A 168 -13.50 -13.76 -27.22
C LYS A 168 -13.33 -12.30 -27.65
N ALA A 169 -14.31 -11.71 -28.33
CA ALA A 169 -14.27 -10.30 -28.70
C ALA A 169 -14.27 -9.39 -27.47
N GLN A 170 -15.13 -9.68 -26.48
CA GLN A 170 -15.18 -8.96 -25.22
C GLN A 170 -13.85 -9.07 -24.45
N GLN A 171 -13.28 -10.28 -24.37
CA GLN A 171 -12.00 -10.51 -23.70
C GLN A 171 -10.87 -9.71 -24.36
N ARG A 172 -10.77 -9.72 -25.69
CA ARG A 172 -9.77 -8.93 -26.42
C ARG A 172 -9.91 -7.44 -26.14
N ALA A 173 -11.13 -6.90 -26.20
CA ALA A 173 -11.38 -5.49 -25.92
C ALA A 173 -10.98 -5.11 -24.48
N PHE A 174 -11.25 -5.99 -23.51
CA PHE A 174 -10.84 -5.79 -22.12
C PHE A 174 -9.31 -5.85 -21.95
N GLU A 175 -8.65 -6.80 -22.60
CA GLU A 175 -7.18 -6.94 -22.57
C GLU A 175 -6.49 -5.73 -23.22
N GLU A 176 -7.00 -5.22 -24.33
CA GLU A 176 -6.51 -4.00 -24.98
C GLU A 176 -6.62 -2.79 -24.06
N LEU A 177 -7.78 -2.59 -23.42
CA LEU A 177 -7.98 -1.51 -22.46
C LEU A 177 -7.03 -1.64 -21.26
N ARG A 178 -6.93 -2.83 -20.68
CA ARG A 178 -6.04 -3.11 -19.55
C ARG A 178 -4.57 -2.85 -19.91
N ASN A 179 -4.15 -3.23 -21.11
CA ASN A 179 -2.79 -3.01 -21.58
C ASN A 179 -2.51 -1.51 -21.78
N PHE A 180 -3.48 -0.75 -22.28
CA PHE A 180 -3.38 0.70 -22.39
C PHE A 180 -3.25 1.37 -21.02
N GLU A 181 -4.13 1.03 -20.07
CA GLU A 181 -4.10 1.55 -18.71
C GLU A 181 -2.77 1.23 -18.01
N LEU A 182 -2.28 -0.01 -18.14
CA LEU A 182 -1.02 -0.43 -17.55
C LEU A 182 0.19 0.31 -18.16
N ALA A 183 0.15 0.59 -19.46
CA ALA A 183 1.18 1.40 -20.11
C ALA A 183 1.16 2.85 -19.63
N GLU A 184 -0.02 3.43 -19.44
CA GLU A 184 -0.18 4.78 -18.90
C GLU A 184 0.28 4.88 -17.44
N MET A 185 -0.11 3.92 -16.59
CA MET A 185 0.34 3.85 -15.20
C MET A 185 1.86 3.81 -15.11
N LYS A 186 2.52 2.94 -15.89
CA LYS A 186 3.98 2.86 -15.93
C LYS A 186 4.64 4.18 -16.36
N ARG A 187 4.04 4.87 -17.33
CA ARG A 187 4.52 6.19 -17.78
C ARG A 187 4.45 7.22 -16.65
N LEU A 188 3.35 7.25 -15.91
CA LEU A 188 3.14 8.17 -14.78
C LEU A 188 4.07 7.85 -13.61
N GLU A 189 4.23 6.57 -13.28
CA GLU A 189 5.11 6.10 -12.22
C GLU A 189 6.57 6.49 -12.49
N GLU A 190 7.06 6.30 -13.70
CA GLU A 190 8.41 6.71 -14.08
C GLU A 190 8.59 8.23 -14.04
N GLN A 191 7.56 9.00 -14.43
CA GLN A 191 7.58 10.45 -14.30
C GLN A 191 7.62 10.90 -12.82
N GLU A 192 6.83 10.26 -11.97
CA GLU A 192 6.81 10.52 -10.53
C GLU A 192 8.16 10.17 -9.89
N ARG A 193 8.74 9.02 -10.26
CA ARG A 193 10.08 8.59 -9.82
C ARG A 193 11.12 9.66 -10.12
N ARG A 194 11.14 10.22 -11.34
CA ARG A 194 12.05 11.30 -11.74
C ARG A 194 11.84 12.57 -10.92
N ARG A 195 10.58 13.01 -10.76
CA ARG A 195 10.25 14.20 -9.96
C ARG A 195 10.63 14.04 -8.49
N ARG A 196 10.42 12.85 -7.93
CA ARG A 196 10.80 12.51 -6.57
C ARG A 196 12.31 12.58 -6.38
N GLN A 197 13.08 11.98 -7.28
CA GLN A 197 14.53 12.05 -7.25
C GLN A 197 15.03 13.49 -7.33
N GLU A 198 14.49 14.29 -8.25
CA GLU A 198 14.88 15.71 -8.36
C GLU A 198 14.54 16.49 -7.09
N LYS A 199 13.36 16.25 -6.49
CA LYS A 199 12.97 16.86 -5.21
C LYS A 199 13.91 16.45 -4.09
N GLU A 200 14.26 15.17 -3.98
CA GLU A 200 15.19 14.65 -2.97
C GLU A 200 16.59 15.28 -3.13
N HIS A 201 17.09 15.41 -4.36
CA HIS A 201 18.35 16.10 -4.63
C HIS A 201 18.31 17.58 -4.23
N ARG A 202 17.23 18.30 -4.56
CA ARG A 202 17.08 19.71 -4.17
C ARG A 202 16.99 19.88 -2.66
N MET A 203 16.25 19.00 -1.97
CA MET A 203 16.14 18.99 -0.51
C MET A 203 17.51 18.75 0.15
N ALA A 204 18.29 17.79 -0.37
CA ALA A 204 19.64 17.52 0.12
C ALA A 204 20.55 18.74 -0.03
N GLN A 205 20.55 19.38 -1.21
CA GLN A 205 21.30 20.61 -1.46
C GLN A 205 20.90 21.74 -0.49
N GLN A 206 19.59 21.96 -0.29
CA GLN A 206 19.11 22.97 0.64
C GLN A 206 19.51 22.66 2.09
N SER A 207 19.45 21.39 2.51
CA SER A 207 19.88 21.00 3.85
C SER A 207 21.38 21.22 4.07
N ASP A 208 22.21 20.96 3.05
CA ASP A 208 23.65 21.21 3.11
C ASP A 208 23.96 22.71 3.19
N LEU A 209 23.23 23.53 2.44
CA LEU A 209 23.35 24.99 2.51
C LEU A 209 22.97 25.51 3.90
N LEU A 210 21.81 25.11 4.43
CA LEU A 210 21.37 25.49 5.77
C LEU A 210 22.35 25.04 6.85
N ARG A 211 22.96 23.86 6.70
CA ARG A 211 24.00 23.39 7.62
C ARG A 211 25.21 24.32 7.59
N ARG A 212 25.71 24.67 6.41
CA ARG A 212 26.85 25.61 6.26
C ARG A 212 26.52 26.99 6.81
N GLU A 213 25.31 27.49 6.57
CA GLU A 213 24.85 28.77 7.13
C GLU A 213 24.85 28.76 8.65
N ARG A 214 24.39 27.68 9.29
CA ARG A 214 24.47 27.51 10.76
C ARG A 214 25.92 27.50 11.24
N GLU A 215 26.79 26.74 10.58
CA GLU A 215 28.22 26.68 10.93
C GLU A 215 28.89 28.06 10.82
N VAL A 216 28.52 28.86 9.82
CA VAL A 216 29.00 30.25 9.66
C VAL A 216 28.41 31.16 10.73
N ALA A 217 27.12 31.07 11.02
CA ALA A 217 26.45 31.86 12.04
C ALA A 217 27.05 31.61 13.44
N GLU A 218 27.35 30.36 13.79
CA GLU A 218 28.03 30.02 15.04
C GLU A 218 29.45 30.61 15.14
N LYS A 219 30.20 30.59 14.02
CA LYS A 219 31.53 31.21 13.98
C LYS A 219 31.45 32.72 14.19
N LEU A 220 30.48 33.39 13.54
CA LEU A 220 30.25 34.82 13.71
C LEU A 220 29.78 35.17 15.12
N ALA A 221 28.91 34.37 15.72
CA ALA A 221 28.48 34.54 17.11
C ALA A 221 29.66 34.45 18.07
N LYS A 222 30.50 33.40 17.97
CA LYS A 222 31.72 33.27 18.77
C LYS A 222 32.67 34.45 18.57
N GLN A 223 32.83 34.93 17.34
CA GLN A 223 33.67 36.09 17.06
C GLN A 223 33.11 37.34 17.76
N ALA A 224 31.81 37.61 17.64
CA ALA A 224 31.16 38.72 18.33
C ALA A 224 31.32 38.62 19.85
N ASP A 225 31.12 37.44 20.43
CA ASP A 225 31.30 37.17 21.86
C ASP A 225 32.74 37.45 22.30
N THR A 226 33.73 36.99 21.53
CA THR A 226 35.15 37.25 21.83
C THR A 226 35.49 38.73 21.75
N LEU A 227 34.93 39.47 20.78
CA LEU A 227 35.14 40.92 20.67
C LEU A 227 34.52 41.66 21.84
N GLN A 228 33.32 41.25 22.28
CA GLN A 228 32.69 41.80 23.47
C GLN A 228 33.54 41.53 24.73
N TYR A 229 34.00 40.28 24.90
CA TYR A 229 34.88 39.91 26.00
C TYR A 229 36.19 40.71 26.02
N ILE A 230 36.84 40.86 24.86
CA ILE A 230 38.08 41.66 24.72
C ILE A 230 37.80 43.13 25.03
N SER A 231 36.69 43.69 24.55
CA SER A 231 36.27 45.06 24.87
C SER A 231 36.09 45.28 26.38
N ASP A 232 35.45 44.33 27.07
CA ASP A 232 35.26 44.41 28.51
C ASP A 232 36.58 44.21 29.28
N LEU A 233 37.47 43.34 28.80
CA LEU A 233 38.83 43.22 29.34
C LEU A 233 39.63 44.51 29.15
N LEU A 234 39.54 45.14 27.97
CA LEU A 234 40.16 46.43 27.70
C LEU A 234 39.64 47.51 28.64
N LYS A 235 38.31 47.62 28.85
CA LYS A 235 37.73 48.54 29.84
C LYS A 235 38.23 48.28 31.26
N ARG A 236 38.39 47.01 31.64
CA ARG A 236 38.92 46.61 32.95
C ARG A 236 40.40 46.90 33.10
N ALA A 237 41.20 46.68 32.06
CA ALA A 237 42.63 46.98 32.03
C ALA A 237 42.89 48.49 31.94
N SER A 238 42.01 49.23 31.25
CA SER A 238 42.00 50.69 31.18
C SER A 238 41.27 51.33 32.35
N ALA A 239 40.91 50.58 33.39
CA ALA A 239 40.51 51.16 34.67
C ALA A 239 41.58 52.20 35.07
N PRO A 240 41.19 53.35 35.61
CA PRO A 240 42.12 54.44 35.84
C PRO A 240 43.32 53.90 36.61
N LYS A 241 44.52 54.08 36.03
CA LYS A 241 45.77 53.93 36.77
C LYS A 241 45.56 54.63 38.11
N ARG A 242 45.92 53.94 39.18
CA ARG A 242 45.75 54.36 40.57
C ARG A 242 46.09 55.86 40.69
N PRO A 243 45.38 56.63 41.54
CA PRO A 243 45.62 58.06 41.67
C PRO A 243 47.12 58.33 41.77
N PRO A 244 47.68 59.30 41.02
CA PRO A 244 49.12 59.58 41.03
C PRO A 244 49.63 59.89 42.44
N GLU A 245 48.73 60.33 43.33
CA GLU A 245 48.95 60.51 44.76
C GLU A 245 49.61 59.29 45.43
N ARG A 246 49.15 58.07 45.13
CA ARG A 246 49.72 56.85 45.74
C ARG A 246 51.07 56.44 45.15
N ASP A 247 51.30 56.72 43.88
CA ASP A 247 52.61 56.49 43.24
C ASP A 247 53.62 57.53 43.73
N VAL A 248 53.19 58.77 43.98
CA VAL A 248 54.01 59.81 44.62
C VAL A 248 54.32 59.41 46.06
N GLU A 249 53.33 58.96 46.84
CA GLU A 249 53.53 58.46 48.21
C GLU A 249 54.47 57.25 48.26
N SER A 250 54.38 56.32 47.31
CA SER A 250 55.12 55.06 47.36
C SER A 250 56.53 55.15 46.75
N ASN A 251 56.73 55.96 45.70
CA ASN A 251 58.02 56.04 45.01
C ASN A 251 58.73 57.39 45.23
N PHE A 252 58.01 58.51 45.17
CA PHE A 252 58.64 59.84 45.25
C PHE A 252 58.97 60.23 46.69
N MET A 253 58.05 59.98 47.65
CA MET A 253 58.27 60.36 49.05
C MET A 253 59.47 59.63 49.67
N PRO A 254 59.66 58.29 49.50
CA PRO A 254 60.84 57.61 50.02
C PRO A 254 62.14 58.09 49.39
N TRP A 255 62.12 58.37 48.08
CA TRP A 255 63.27 58.94 47.38
C TRP A 255 63.62 60.32 47.95
N LEU A 256 62.63 61.20 48.11
CA LEU A 256 62.84 62.54 48.66
C LEU A 256 63.41 62.47 50.08
N THR A 257 62.86 61.62 50.94
CA THR A 257 63.39 61.42 52.30
C THR A 257 64.83 60.92 52.28
N SER A 258 65.15 59.96 51.41
CA SER A 258 66.51 59.43 51.31
C SER A 258 67.51 60.48 50.81
N GLU A 259 67.10 61.36 49.89
CA GLU A 259 67.96 62.43 49.38
C GLU A 259 68.15 63.54 50.42
N THR A 260 67.10 63.86 51.19
CA THR A 260 67.23 64.80 52.31
C THR A 260 68.13 64.24 53.41
N ASP A 261 68.02 62.95 53.73
CA ASP A 261 68.89 62.30 54.73
C ASP A 261 70.34 62.32 54.26
N ASN A 262 70.62 61.98 52.99
CA ASN A 262 71.97 62.08 52.41
C ASN A 262 72.55 63.49 52.49
N TYR A 263 71.73 64.54 52.31
CA TYR A 263 72.19 65.93 52.43
C TYR A 263 72.47 66.32 53.89
N LEU A 264 71.63 65.86 54.82
CA LEU A 264 71.84 66.06 56.26
C LEU A 264 73.09 65.32 56.75
N ASP A 265 73.33 64.09 56.29
CA ASP A 265 74.51 63.31 56.63
C ASP A 265 75.80 63.97 56.14
N LYS A 266 75.81 64.46 54.89
CA LYS A 266 76.95 65.26 54.36
C LYS A 266 77.22 66.50 55.21
N ARG A 267 76.17 67.19 55.64
CA ARG A 267 76.27 68.39 56.49
C ARG A 267 76.74 68.04 57.91
N ASN A 268 76.28 66.92 58.47
CA ASN A 268 76.69 66.44 59.77
C ASN A 268 78.15 65.98 59.75
N ALA A 269 78.58 65.22 58.74
CA ALA A 269 79.97 64.86 58.54
C ALA A 269 80.89 66.10 58.40
N ALA A 270 80.44 67.13 57.65
CA ALA A 270 81.20 68.38 57.56
C ALA A 270 81.30 69.11 58.91
N ARG A 271 80.25 69.05 59.75
CA ARG A 271 80.30 69.59 61.12
C ARG A 271 81.20 68.76 62.04
N GLU A 272 81.14 67.44 61.98
CA GLU A 272 82.03 66.56 62.75
C GLU A 272 83.50 66.79 62.40
N LEU A 273 83.81 66.95 61.11
CA LEU A 273 85.15 67.33 60.66
C LEU A 273 85.55 68.71 61.20
N LEU A 274 84.65 69.69 61.14
CA LEU A 274 84.91 71.02 61.70
C LEU A 274 85.15 70.94 63.22
N ASP A 275 84.34 70.19 63.95
CA ASP A 275 84.48 69.97 65.39
C ASP A 275 85.80 69.23 65.71
N SER A 276 86.21 68.25 64.90
CA SER A 276 87.52 67.59 65.06
C SER A 276 88.68 68.55 64.80
N ILE A 277 88.57 69.44 63.81
CA ILE A 277 89.59 70.46 63.54
C ILE A 277 89.66 71.45 64.69
N ILE A 278 88.51 71.88 65.24
CA ILE A 278 88.45 72.77 66.40
C ILE A 278 89.07 72.08 67.62
N LEU A 279 88.79 70.79 67.86
CA LEU A 279 89.39 70.02 68.94
C LEU A 279 90.91 69.85 68.77
N ASP A 280 91.39 69.53 67.57
CA ASP A 280 92.84 69.45 67.28
C ASP A 280 93.52 70.81 67.45
N MET A 281 92.90 71.90 66.99
CA MET A 281 93.41 73.26 67.20
C MET A 281 93.45 73.62 68.69
N ALA A 282 92.44 73.21 69.47
CA ALA A 282 92.39 73.42 70.93
C ALA A 282 93.41 72.54 71.68
N GLN A 283 93.66 71.31 71.22
CA GLN A 283 94.70 70.45 71.79
C GLN A 283 96.10 70.99 71.49
N LYS A 284 96.36 71.39 70.24
CA LYS A 284 97.64 71.98 69.83
C LYS A 284 97.90 73.35 70.46
N SER A 285 96.87 74.13 70.79
CA SER A 285 97.03 75.36 71.57
C SER A 285 97.32 75.05 73.04
N ARG A 286 96.68 74.04 73.63
CA ARG A 286 96.97 73.56 74.98
C ARG A 286 98.38 72.98 75.11
N GLU A 287 98.86 72.20 74.13
CA GLU A 287 100.23 71.68 74.09
C GLU A 287 101.25 72.82 73.96
N ARG A 288 101.03 73.78 73.05
CA ARG A 288 101.88 74.99 72.97
C ARG A 288 101.94 75.78 74.28
N LEU A 289 100.83 75.87 75.03
CA LEU A 289 100.84 76.50 76.35
C LEU A 289 101.66 75.69 77.37
N LYS A 290 101.54 74.36 77.36
CA LYS A 290 102.38 73.50 78.20
C LYS A 290 103.86 73.56 77.85
N ASP A 291 104.21 73.62 76.56
CA ASP A 291 105.60 73.78 76.11
C ASP A 291 106.19 75.12 76.60
N LEU A 292 105.37 76.18 76.59
CA LEU A 292 105.73 77.48 77.16
C LEU A 292 105.89 77.40 78.69
N GLU A 293 105.05 76.66 79.39
CA GLU A 293 105.16 76.44 80.85
C GLU A 293 106.39 75.60 81.23
N THR A 294 106.79 74.61 80.41
CA THR A 294 108.04 73.84 80.60
C THR A 294 109.29 74.67 80.29
N GLN A 295 109.24 75.57 79.31
CA GLN A 295 110.35 76.51 79.05
C GLN A 295 110.54 77.52 80.19
N THR A 296 109.46 77.87 80.92
CA THR A 296 109.55 78.71 82.13
C THR A 296 109.96 77.96 83.40
N SER A 297 109.98 76.62 83.42
CA SER A 297 110.41 75.82 84.58
C SER A 297 111.78 75.13 84.43
N GLU A 298 112.39 75.17 83.24
CA GLU A 298 113.82 74.83 83.02
C GLU A 298 114.75 76.07 83.05
N SER A 299 114.22 77.24 83.43
CA SER A 299 114.97 78.50 83.58
C SER A 299 114.96 79.08 85.01
N GLU A 300 114.77 78.22 86.02
CA GLU A 300 115.16 78.43 87.43
C GLU A 300 116.19 77.37 87.86
#